data_AF-A0A8T3T2C1-F1
#
_entry.id   AF-A0A8T3T2C1-F1
#
_cell.length_a   1.000
_cell.length_b   1.000
_cell.length_c   1.000
_cell.angle_alpha   90.00
_cell.angle_beta   90.00
_cell.angle_gamma   90.00
#
_symmetry.space_group_name_H-M   'P 1'
#
loop_
_entity.id
_entity.type
_entity.pdbx_description
1 polymer ?
#
loop_
_entity_poly.entity_id
_entity_poly.type
_entity_poly.pdbx_seq_one_letter_code
_entity_poly.pdbx_strand_id
1 'polypeptide(L)'
;ESAYRRLVWEDPDFEQYFIRATPIAEISRMEFGSRPARRAASAPSLGALRAIPWTFAWAQSRTNLPAWYGVGAALSGYVERNGAAGRGELETAYRDWAFFSSTIDNVELGLAIADPVVSARYAALAGEDEPMRRISQTLRLERTRTEEEVLRLTGSAHLLDRSPRLQRSVELRTPYVDVLSELQVRGLSRIRGSSLAADDRAVTERLLQLTVSGIAAGLQHTG
;
A
#
# COMPACT_ATOMS: atom_id res chain seq x y z
N GLU A 1 -1.02 -15.02 -8.25
CA GLU A 1 -1.05 -14.23 -9.50
C GLU A 1 -2.46 -13.77 -9.90
N SER A 2 -3.45 -14.66 -9.98
CA SER A 2 -4.78 -14.31 -10.53
C SER A 2 -5.52 -13.18 -9.80
N ALA A 3 -5.43 -13.09 -8.47
CA ALA A 3 -6.05 -12.01 -7.69
C ALA A 3 -5.46 -10.63 -7.99
N TYR A 4 -4.13 -10.52 -8.07
CA TYR A 4 -3.43 -9.28 -8.42
C TYR A 4 -3.83 -8.80 -9.82
N ARG A 5 -3.83 -9.72 -10.81
CA ARG A 5 -4.17 -9.37 -12.19
C ARG A 5 -5.61 -8.91 -12.33
N ARG A 6 -6.56 -9.62 -11.69
CA ARG A 6 -7.98 -9.25 -11.68
C ARG A 6 -8.19 -7.82 -11.20
N LEU A 7 -7.52 -7.41 -10.12
CA LEU A 7 -7.68 -6.06 -9.60
C LEU A 7 -6.89 -5.01 -10.39
N VAL A 8 -5.60 -5.25 -10.65
CA VAL A 8 -4.70 -4.20 -11.14
C VAL A 8 -4.82 -3.99 -12.65
N TRP A 9 -5.09 -5.05 -13.41
CA TRP A 9 -5.05 -5.03 -14.87
C TRP A 9 -6.40 -5.26 -15.55
N GLU A 10 -7.31 -6.00 -14.90
CA GLU A 10 -8.59 -6.38 -15.51
C GLU A 10 -9.77 -5.52 -15.00
N ASP A 11 -9.65 -4.94 -13.80
CA ASP A 11 -10.66 -4.03 -13.26
C ASP A 11 -10.55 -2.65 -13.93
N PRO A 12 -11.58 -2.21 -14.68
CA PRO A 12 -11.52 -0.96 -15.43
C PRO A 12 -11.48 0.29 -14.54
N ASP A 13 -11.93 0.18 -13.29
CA ASP A 13 -12.03 1.31 -12.36
C ASP A 13 -10.76 1.49 -11.52
N PHE A 14 -9.86 0.50 -11.54
CA PHE A 14 -8.70 0.47 -10.66
C PHE A 14 -7.72 1.61 -10.89
N GLU A 15 -7.45 1.97 -12.15
CA GLU A 15 -6.55 3.07 -12.44
C GLU A 15 -7.07 4.40 -11.87
N GLN A 16 -8.37 4.66 -12.01
CA GLN A 16 -9.00 5.85 -11.44
C GLN A 16 -8.95 5.82 -9.91
N TYR A 17 -9.24 4.68 -9.31
CA TYR A 17 -9.11 4.49 -7.86
C TYR A 17 -7.69 4.78 -7.39
N PHE A 18 -6.67 4.20 -8.04
CA PHE A 18 -5.26 4.41 -7.71
C PHE A 18 -4.87 5.89 -7.78
N ILE A 19 -5.26 6.60 -8.84
CA ILE A 19 -4.95 8.03 -9.02
C ILE A 19 -5.57 8.88 -7.91
N ARG A 20 -6.79 8.56 -7.48
CA ARG A 20 -7.51 9.35 -6.48
C ARG A 20 -7.18 8.95 -5.04
N ALA A 21 -7.01 7.66 -4.76
CA ALA A 21 -6.70 7.14 -3.43
C ALA A 21 -5.22 7.30 -3.04
N THR A 22 -4.34 7.71 -3.96
CA THR A 22 -2.92 7.92 -3.68
C THR A 22 -2.47 9.33 -4.11
N PRO A 23 -1.33 9.82 -3.61
CA PRO A 23 -0.76 11.10 -4.07
C PRO A 23 0.03 10.97 -5.40
N ILE A 24 -0.23 9.95 -6.25
CA ILE A 24 0.59 9.70 -7.45
C ILE A 24 0.63 10.88 -8.42
N ALA A 25 -0.49 11.60 -8.58
CA ALA A 25 -0.57 12.76 -9.45
C ALA A 25 0.34 13.90 -8.94
N GLU A 26 0.36 14.09 -7.61
CA GLU A 26 1.19 15.07 -6.93
C GLU A 26 2.67 14.68 -6.97
N ILE A 27 3.01 13.42 -6.65
CA ILE A 27 4.37 12.89 -6.74
C ILE A 27 4.94 13.05 -8.14
N SER A 28 4.13 12.81 -9.18
CA SER A 28 4.57 12.89 -10.58
C SER A 28 4.91 14.32 -11.01
N ARG A 29 4.39 15.34 -10.30
CA ARG A 29 4.70 16.77 -10.53
C ARG A 29 5.86 17.26 -9.68
N MET A 30 6.17 16.57 -8.58
CA MET A 30 7.27 16.92 -7.70
C MET A 30 8.59 16.38 -8.29
N GLU A 31 9.59 17.24 -8.39
CA GLU A 31 10.93 16.87 -8.87
C GLU A 31 11.70 16.08 -7.80
N PHE A 32 11.31 14.83 -7.53
CA PHE A 32 12.01 13.96 -6.58
C PHE A 32 13.25 13.25 -7.17
N GLY A 33 13.57 13.48 -8.45
CA GLY A 33 14.74 12.92 -9.12
C GLY A 33 14.84 13.27 -10.61
N SER A 34 15.97 12.94 -11.23
CA SER A 34 16.28 13.27 -12.64
C SER A 34 15.47 12.50 -13.69
N ARG A 35 14.65 11.53 -13.27
CA ARG A 35 13.93 10.62 -14.17
C ARG A 35 12.41 10.82 -14.04
N PRO A 36 11.68 10.97 -15.17
CA PRO A 36 10.22 11.17 -15.14
C PRO A 36 9.48 9.95 -14.57
N ALA A 37 8.36 10.16 -13.90
CA ALA A 37 7.56 9.09 -13.29
C ALA A 37 6.99 8.08 -14.31
N ARG A 38 6.82 8.50 -15.56
CA ARG A 38 6.31 7.69 -16.68
C ARG A 38 7.36 7.50 -17.77
N ARG A 39 7.19 6.45 -18.59
CA ARG A 39 7.98 6.25 -19.82
C ARG A 39 7.54 7.25 -20.89
N ALA A 40 8.50 7.83 -21.62
CA ALA A 40 8.29 8.97 -22.53
C ALA A 40 7.42 8.68 -23.77
N ALA A 41 7.12 7.40 -24.06
CA ALA A 41 6.48 6.96 -25.30
C ALA A 41 5.08 6.34 -25.08
N SER A 42 4.40 6.69 -23.98
CA SER A 42 3.15 6.02 -23.58
C SER A 42 2.05 7.03 -23.27
N ALA A 43 0.83 6.73 -23.71
CA ALA A 43 -0.38 7.40 -23.21
C ALA A 43 -0.41 7.31 -21.67
N PRO A 44 -1.02 8.28 -20.97
CA PRO A 44 -1.12 8.27 -19.51
C PRO A 44 -1.99 7.09 -19.06
N SER A 45 -1.36 5.93 -18.83
CA SER A 45 -2.00 4.71 -18.33
C SER A 45 -1.14 4.04 -17.25
N LEU A 46 -1.76 3.16 -16.46
CA LEU A 46 -1.07 2.38 -15.43
C LEU A 46 0.12 1.58 -15.98
N GLY A 47 0.01 1.06 -17.22
CA GLY A 47 1.09 0.32 -17.89
C GLY A 47 2.34 1.16 -18.22
N ALA A 48 2.22 2.48 -18.25
CA ALA A 48 3.33 3.40 -18.46
C ALA A 48 4.09 3.76 -17.17
N LEU A 49 3.52 3.43 -16.02
CA LEU A 49 4.06 3.79 -14.70
C LEU A 49 5.31 2.96 -14.38
N ARG A 50 6.33 3.61 -13.83
CA ARG A 50 7.54 2.93 -13.34
C ARG A 50 7.29 2.28 -11.97
N ALA A 51 8.09 1.25 -11.66
CA ALA A 51 7.98 0.51 -10.40
C ALA A 51 8.17 1.39 -9.14
N ILE A 52 9.08 2.37 -9.18
CA ILE A 52 9.32 3.27 -8.04
C ILE A 52 8.08 4.14 -7.76
N PRO A 53 7.52 4.91 -8.72
CA PRO A 53 6.27 5.65 -8.49
C PRO A 53 5.09 4.77 -8.04
N TRP A 54 4.97 3.56 -8.57
CA TRP A 54 3.93 2.61 -8.18
C TRP A 54 4.01 2.24 -6.69
N THR A 55 5.17 1.72 -6.28
CA THR A 55 5.42 1.31 -4.89
C THR A 55 5.36 2.50 -3.93
N PHE A 56 5.98 3.62 -4.31
CA PHE A 56 6.03 4.82 -3.50
C PHE A 56 4.64 5.43 -3.26
N ALA A 57 3.77 5.50 -4.26
CA ALA A 57 2.42 6.05 -4.08
C ALA A 57 1.57 5.23 -3.09
N TRP A 58 1.67 3.90 -3.12
CA TRP A 58 0.96 3.03 -2.17
C TRP A 58 1.54 3.06 -0.77
N ALA A 59 2.86 3.22 -0.64
CA ALA A 59 3.49 3.42 0.67
C ALA A 59 3.01 4.74 1.30
N GLN A 60 2.92 5.82 0.51
CA GLN A 60 2.43 7.12 0.97
C GLN A 60 0.98 7.07 1.46
N SER A 61 0.10 6.32 0.78
CA SER A 61 -1.30 6.14 1.21
C SER A 61 -1.48 5.18 2.39
N ARG A 62 -0.38 4.62 2.92
CA ARG A 62 -0.36 3.60 3.97
C ARG A 62 -1.15 2.33 3.63
N THR A 63 -1.52 2.14 2.37
CA THR A 63 -2.12 0.90 1.88
C THR A 63 -1.04 -0.15 1.64
N ASN A 64 0.12 0.28 1.11
CA ASN A 64 1.27 -0.55 0.76
C ASN A 64 0.89 -1.80 -0.08
N LEU A 65 -0.07 -1.64 -0.99
CA LEU A 65 -0.66 -2.72 -1.79
C LEU A 65 0.36 -3.70 -2.40
N PRO A 66 1.49 -3.25 -3.00
CA PRO A 66 2.41 -4.15 -3.68
C PRO A 66 3.09 -5.18 -2.76
N ALA A 67 3.14 -4.92 -1.46
CA ALA A 67 3.83 -5.78 -0.51
C ALA A 67 3.03 -7.01 -0.07
N TRP A 68 1.70 -7.00 -0.21
CA TRP A 68 0.84 -8.04 0.40
C TRP A 68 -0.37 -8.46 -0.46
N TYR A 69 -0.79 -7.68 -1.45
CA TYR A 69 -2.04 -7.95 -2.16
C TYR A 69 -1.97 -9.25 -2.99
N GLY A 70 -2.92 -10.15 -2.75
CA GLY A 70 -3.01 -11.45 -3.41
C GLY A 70 -2.28 -12.59 -2.71
N VAL A 71 -1.50 -12.31 -1.65
CA VAL A 71 -0.82 -13.35 -0.86
C VAL A 71 -1.83 -14.13 -0.04
N GLY A 72 -2.76 -13.46 0.65
CA GLY A 72 -3.84 -14.10 1.40
C GLY A 72 -4.67 -15.03 0.53
N ALA A 73 -5.12 -14.55 -0.64
CA ALA A 73 -5.86 -15.36 -1.61
C ALA A 73 -5.05 -16.57 -2.13
N ALA A 74 -3.72 -16.43 -2.25
CA ALA A 74 -2.87 -17.54 -2.68
C ALA A 74 -2.72 -18.60 -1.59
N LEU A 75 -2.46 -18.19 -0.35
CA LEU A 75 -2.30 -19.09 0.81
C LEU A 75 -3.63 -19.78 1.14
N SER A 76 -4.72 -19.02 1.28
CA SER A 76 -6.04 -19.59 1.59
C SER A 76 -6.50 -20.53 0.48
N GLY A 77 -6.34 -20.12 -0.79
CA GLY A 77 -6.71 -20.95 -1.93
C GLY A 77 -5.88 -22.23 -2.04
N TYR A 78 -4.61 -22.22 -1.62
CA TYR A 78 -3.79 -23.43 -1.56
C TYR A 78 -4.35 -24.43 -0.54
N VAL A 79 -4.74 -23.94 0.63
CA VAL A 79 -5.33 -24.75 1.70
C VAL A 79 -6.71 -25.26 1.32
N GLU A 80 -7.54 -24.43 0.70
CA GLU A 80 -8.87 -24.84 0.21
C GLU A 80 -8.79 -26.01 -0.80
N ARG A 81 -7.77 -26.03 -1.66
CA ARG A 81 -7.60 -27.10 -2.66
C ARG A 81 -6.99 -28.38 -2.10
N ASN A 82 -6.13 -28.27 -1.09
CA ASN A 82 -5.32 -29.39 -0.58
C ASN A 82 -5.68 -29.82 0.85
N GLY A 83 -6.66 -29.18 1.48
CA GLY A 83 -7.11 -29.46 2.85
C GLY A 83 -6.01 -29.27 3.89
N ALA A 84 -6.09 -30.07 4.97
CA ALA A 84 -5.14 -30.03 6.08
C ALA A 84 -3.70 -30.37 5.65
N ALA A 85 -3.52 -31.21 4.63
CA ALA A 85 -2.20 -31.51 4.07
C ALA A 85 -1.54 -30.25 3.50
N GLY A 86 -2.28 -29.45 2.74
CA GLY A 86 -1.77 -28.19 2.19
C GLY A 86 -1.39 -27.17 3.27
N ARG A 87 -2.10 -27.13 4.40
CA ARG A 87 -1.70 -26.33 5.57
C ARG A 87 -0.34 -26.78 6.10
N GLY A 88 -0.17 -28.09 6.33
CA GLY A 88 1.07 -28.66 6.85
C GLY A 88 2.26 -28.44 5.90
N GLU A 89 2.04 -28.48 4.59
CA GLU A 89 3.07 -28.18 3.59
C GLU A 89 3.53 -26.71 3.66
N LEU A 90 2.60 -25.76 3.80
CA LEU A 90 2.94 -24.35 3.96
C LEU A 90 3.73 -24.11 5.26
N GLU A 91 3.30 -24.69 6.37
CA GLU A 91 3.99 -24.60 7.66
C GLU A 91 5.40 -25.22 7.59
N THR A 92 5.55 -26.34 6.88
CA THR A 92 6.85 -26.98 6.64
C THR A 92 7.73 -26.10 5.77
N ALA A 93 7.19 -25.56 4.68
CA ALA A 93 7.91 -24.62 3.81
C ALA A 93 8.35 -23.37 4.59
N TYR A 94 7.51 -22.85 5.49
CA TYR A 94 7.85 -21.70 6.31
C TYR A 94 9.01 -22.00 7.27
N ARG A 95 9.05 -23.21 7.82
CA ARG A 95 10.12 -23.63 8.74
C ARG A 95 11.44 -23.95 8.04
N ASP A 96 11.36 -24.68 6.93
CA ASP A 96 12.52 -25.38 6.36
C ASP A 96 13.03 -24.74 5.05
N TRP A 97 12.23 -23.87 4.42
CA TRP A 97 12.61 -23.22 3.17
C TRP A 97 12.86 -21.72 3.34
N ALA A 98 14.14 -21.34 3.37
CA ALA A 98 14.61 -19.97 3.60
C ALA A 98 14.01 -18.93 2.65
N PHE A 99 13.77 -19.28 1.38
CA PHE A 99 13.15 -18.37 0.42
C PHE A 99 11.70 -18.08 0.78
N PHE A 100 10.94 -19.11 1.15
CA PHE A 100 9.53 -18.97 1.49
C PHE A 100 9.35 -18.21 2.80
N SER A 101 10.13 -18.52 3.84
CA SER A 101 10.13 -17.75 5.08
C SER A 101 10.47 -16.28 4.85
N SER A 102 11.56 -15.98 4.15
CA SER A 102 11.95 -14.59 3.84
C SER A 102 10.88 -13.85 3.04
N THR A 103 10.17 -14.54 2.14
CA THR A 103 9.07 -13.95 1.38
C THR A 103 7.90 -13.57 2.29
N ILE A 104 7.49 -14.48 3.17
CA ILE A 104 6.41 -14.24 4.14
C ILE A 104 6.80 -13.16 5.16
N ASP A 105 8.05 -13.13 5.62
CA ASP A 105 8.56 -12.10 6.53
C ASP A 105 8.52 -10.70 5.90
N ASN A 106 8.83 -10.60 4.60
CA ASN A 106 8.69 -9.34 3.86
C ASN A 106 7.22 -8.92 3.70
N VAL A 107 6.31 -9.87 3.48
CA VAL A 107 4.86 -9.60 3.47
C VAL A 107 4.40 -9.12 4.84
N GLU A 108 4.86 -9.76 5.92
CA GLU A 108 4.56 -9.38 7.31
C GLU A 108 5.03 -7.94 7.61
N LEU A 109 6.25 -7.59 7.22
CA LEU A 109 6.75 -6.22 7.31
C LEU A 109 5.90 -5.25 6.49
N GLY A 110 5.52 -5.63 5.27
CA GLY A 110 4.67 -4.84 4.39
C GLY A 110 3.29 -4.54 4.99
N LEU A 111 2.70 -5.51 5.70
CA LEU A 111 1.45 -5.36 6.46
C LEU A 111 1.62 -4.47 7.70
N ALA A 112 2.75 -4.60 8.40
CA ALA A 112 3.05 -3.86 9.63
C ALA A 112 3.28 -2.36 9.39
N ILE A 113 3.84 -1.98 8.23
CA ILE A 113 4.01 -0.56 7.86
C ILE A 113 2.74 0.04 7.23
N ALA A 114 1.84 -0.80 6.75
CA ALA A 114 0.53 -0.40 6.25
C ALA A 114 -0.44 -0.14 7.42
N ASP A 115 -1.24 0.90 7.30
CA ASP A 115 -2.19 1.32 8.34
C ASP A 115 -3.62 1.31 7.79
N PRO A 116 -4.51 0.46 8.32
CA PRO A 116 -5.90 0.34 7.84
C PRO A 116 -6.75 1.59 8.12
N VAL A 117 -6.44 2.34 9.18
CA VAL A 117 -7.18 3.56 9.55
C VAL A 117 -6.79 4.72 8.64
N VAL A 118 -5.49 4.93 8.45
CA VAL A 118 -4.98 5.97 7.55
C VAL A 118 -5.33 5.65 6.11
N SER A 119 -5.13 4.41 5.66
CA SER A 119 -5.48 4.02 4.29
C SER A 119 -6.96 4.19 3.97
N ALA A 120 -7.87 4.05 4.95
CA ALA A 120 -9.28 4.36 4.77
C ALA A 120 -9.54 5.86 4.51
N ARG A 121 -8.77 6.76 5.12
CA ARG A 121 -8.86 8.21 4.87
C ARG A 121 -8.40 8.56 3.45
N TYR A 122 -7.34 7.91 2.97
CA TYR A 122 -6.90 8.03 1.58
C TYR A 122 -7.92 7.43 0.60
N ALA A 123 -8.49 6.26 0.91
CA ALA A 123 -9.53 5.64 0.11
C ALA A 123 -10.76 6.55 -0.05
N ALA A 124 -11.13 7.31 0.98
CA ALA A 124 -12.23 8.28 0.91
C ALA A 124 -11.97 9.41 -0.12
N LEU A 125 -10.70 9.72 -0.46
CA LEU A 125 -10.37 10.67 -1.53
C LEU A 125 -10.77 10.14 -2.92
N ALA A 126 -10.98 8.83 -3.08
CA ALA A 126 -11.45 8.24 -4.32
C ALA A 126 -12.90 8.62 -4.67
N GLY A 127 -13.66 9.02 -3.66
CA GLY A 127 -15.09 9.27 -3.76
C GLY A 127 -15.92 8.10 -3.24
N GLU A 128 -17.22 8.34 -3.10
CA GLU A 128 -18.17 7.37 -2.57
C GLU A 128 -18.92 6.60 -3.66
N ASP A 129 -18.57 6.79 -4.93
CA ASP A 129 -19.19 6.06 -6.03
C ASP A 129 -18.96 4.55 -5.89
N GLU A 130 -19.93 3.75 -6.35
CA GLU A 130 -19.92 2.31 -6.11
C GLU A 130 -18.62 1.60 -6.56
N PRO A 131 -18.03 1.89 -7.73
CA PRO A 131 -16.75 1.31 -8.12
C PRO A 131 -15.62 1.56 -7.12
N MET A 132 -15.54 2.78 -6.57
CA MET A 132 -14.49 3.18 -5.62
C MET A 132 -14.65 2.45 -4.29
N ARG A 133 -15.90 2.34 -3.80
CA ARG A 133 -16.21 1.58 -2.58
C ARG A 133 -15.92 0.10 -2.75
N ARG A 134 -16.30 -0.49 -3.88
CA ARG A 134 -16.03 -1.90 -4.22
C ARG A 134 -14.54 -2.22 -4.20
N ILE A 135 -13.71 -1.39 -4.84
CA ILE A 135 -12.25 -1.56 -4.84
C ILE A 135 -11.69 -1.40 -3.42
N SER A 136 -12.10 -0.36 -2.68
CA SER A 136 -11.66 -0.17 -1.30
C SER A 136 -12.02 -1.35 -0.41
N GLN A 137 -13.22 -1.92 -0.57
CA GLN A 137 -13.65 -3.10 0.18
C GLN A 137 -12.84 -4.34 -0.21
N THR A 138 -12.58 -4.53 -1.51
CA THR A 138 -11.75 -5.63 -2.01
C THR A 138 -10.36 -5.61 -1.39
N LEU A 139 -9.72 -4.42 -1.32
CA LEU A 139 -8.43 -4.25 -0.67
C LEU A 139 -8.48 -4.55 0.82
N ARG A 140 -9.48 -4.06 1.54
CA ARG A 140 -9.65 -4.33 2.98
C ARG A 140 -9.83 -5.81 3.29
N LEU A 141 -10.67 -6.50 2.52
CA LEU A 141 -10.92 -7.93 2.69
C LEU A 141 -9.66 -8.75 2.42
N GLU A 142 -8.94 -8.44 1.34
CA GLU A 142 -7.69 -9.14 1.03
C GLU A 142 -6.60 -8.84 2.07
N ARG A 143 -6.50 -7.61 2.59
CA ARG A 143 -5.56 -7.29 3.67
C ARG A 143 -5.83 -8.17 4.89
N THR A 144 -7.09 -8.22 5.32
CA THR A 144 -7.51 -9.00 6.50
C THR A 144 -7.16 -10.47 6.31
N ARG A 145 -7.48 -11.04 5.14
CA ARG A 145 -7.13 -12.41 4.80
C ARG A 145 -5.61 -12.65 4.81
N THR A 146 -4.83 -11.75 4.21
CA THR A 146 -3.37 -11.89 4.20
C THR A 146 -2.80 -11.84 5.61
N GLU A 147 -3.25 -10.91 6.44
CA GLU A 147 -2.82 -10.80 7.84
C GLU A 147 -3.14 -12.08 8.63
N GLU A 148 -4.36 -12.60 8.51
CA GLU A 148 -4.77 -13.84 9.17
C GLU A 148 -3.98 -15.08 8.71
N GLU A 149 -3.70 -15.21 7.41
CA GLU A 149 -2.89 -16.33 6.89
C GLU A 149 -1.42 -16.22 7.31
N VAL A 150 -0.85 -15.01 7.33
CA VAL A 150 0.54 -14.77 7.79
C VAL A 150 0.69 -15.06 9.28
N LEU A 151 -0.23 -14.56 10.12
CA LEU A 151 -0.20 -14.82 11.56
C LEU A 151 -0.33 -16.31 11.88
N ARG A 152 -1.22 -17.02 11.18
CA ARG A 152 -1.36 -18.48 11.31
C ARG A 152 -0.10 -19.22 10.89
N LEU A 153 0.49 -18.84 9.75
CA LEU A 153 1.67 -19.50 9.20
C LEU A 153 2.92 -19.29 10.07
N THR A 154 3.06 -18.10 10.64
CA THR A 154 4.18 -17.73 11.51
C THR A 154 3.99 -18.19 12.96
N GLY A 155 2.76 -18.53 13.36
CA GLY A 155 2.39 -18.84 14.74
C GLY A 155 2.42 -17.63 15.68
N SER A 156 2.28 -16.42 15.14
CA SER A 156 2.35 -15.15 15.90
C SER A 156 0.96 -14.64 16.28
N ALA A 157 0.85 -13.91 17.39
CA ALA A 157 -0.41 -13.28 17.80
C ALA A 157 -0.59 -11.91 17.14
N HIS A 158 0.51 -11.19 16.97
CA HIS A 158 0.58 -9.90 16.30
C HIS A 158 1.71 -9.88 15.28
N LEU A 159 1.60 -8.95 14.32
CA LEU A 159 2.63 -8.75 13.30
C LEU A 159 3.95 -8.36 13.98
N LEU A 160 5.03 -8.96 13.51
CA LEU A 160 6.42 -8.74 13.94
C LEU A 160 6.75 -9.20 15.37
N ASP A 161 5.93 -10.04 16.01
CA ASP A 161 6.22 -10.60 17.36
C ASP A 161 7.59 -11.30 17.42
N ARG A 162 8.01 -11.87 16.29
CA ARG A 162 9.28 -12.60 16.14
C ARG A 162 10.47 -11.66 15.87
N SER A 163 10.21 -10.36 15.69
CA SER A 163 11.21 -9.30 15.48
C SER A 163 10.94 -8.07 16.37
N PRO A 164 11.06 -8.16 17.71
CA PRO A 164 10.67 -7.10 18.64
C PRO A 164 11.38 -5.75 18.40
N ARG A 165 12.64 -5.78 17.97
CA ARG A 165 13.39 -4.56 17.62
C ARG A 165 12.77 -3.83 16.43
N LEU A 166 12.35 -4.58 15.41
CA LEU A 166 11.71 -4.04 14.22
C LEU A 166 10.30 -3.55 14.55
N GLN A 167 9.51 -4.35 15.28
CA GLN A 167 8.19 -3.97 15.79
C GLN A 167 8.26 -2.64 16.54
N ARG A 168 9.18 -2.53 17.51
CA ARG A 168 9.37 -1.29 18.28
C ARG A 168 9.78 -0.11 17.41
N SER A 169 10.64 -0.35 16.42
CA SER A 169 11.08 0.69 15.49
C SER A 169 9.91 1.23 14.65
N VAL A 170 9.01 0.35 14.18
CA VAL A 170 7.80 0.74 13.46
C VAL A 170 6.88 1.55 14.38
N GLU A 171 6.55 1.02 15.56
CA GLU A 171 5.68 1.69 16.55
C GLU A 171 6.13 3.10 16.93
N LEU A 172 7.44 3.31 17.13
CA LEU A 172 7.98 4.62 17.50
C LEU A 172 7.83 5.67 16.38
N ARG A 173 7.78 5.22 15.12
CA ARG A 173 7.65 6.09 13.95
C ARG A 173 6.19 6.35 13.59
N THR A 174 5.30 5.38 13.83
CA THR A 174 3.88 5.41 13.44
C THR A 174 3.17 6.73 13.80
N PRO A 175 3.21 7.25 15.05
CA PRO A 175 2.49 8.48 15.39
C PRO A 175 2.90 9.70 14.54
N TYR A 176 4.18 9.82 14.21
CA TYR A 176 4.68 10.91 13.38
C TYR A 176 4.25 10.76 11.93
N VAL A 177 4.31 9.54 11.40
CA VAL A 177 3.84 9.25 10.04
C VAL A 177 2.34 9.48 9.93
N ASP A 178 1.55 9.11 10.94
CA ASP A 178 0.10 9.30 10.94
C ASP A 178 -0.31 10.77 10.89
N VAL A 179 0.38 11.62 11.66
CA VAL A 179 0.16 13.08 11.60
C VAL A 179 0.47 13.63 10.21
N LEU A 180 1.59 13.22 9.61
CA LEU A 180 1.97 13.64 8.26
C LEU A 180 0.98 13.12 7.21
N SER A 181 0.50 11.89 7.35
CA SER A 181 -0.51 11.30 6.48
C SER A 181 -1.83 12.05 6.57
N GLU A 182 -2.28 12.44 7.77
CA GLU A 182 -3.49 13.25 7.93
C GLU A 182 -3.36 14.64 7.29
N LEU A 183 -2.20 15.30 7.47
CA LEU A 183 -1.91 16.56 6.80
C LEU A 183 -1.89 16.41 5.29
N GLN A 184 -1.34 15.30 4.78
CA GLN A 184 -1.31 15.02 3.36
C GLN A 184 -2.72 14.79 2.80
N VAL A 185 -3.57 14.00 3.46
CA VAL A 185 -4.98 13.81 3.06
C VAL A 185 -5.70 15.14 2.94
N ARG A 186 -5.60 16.02 3.95
CA ARG A 186 -6.22 17.35 3.91
C ARG A 186 -5.67 18.22 2.78
N GLY A 187 -4.35 18.20 2.56
CA GLY A 187 -3.71 18.92 1.46
C GLY A 187 -4.20 18.42 0.09
N LEU A 188 -4.34 17.11 -0.07
CA LEU A 188 -4.87 16.49 -1.29
C LEU A 188 -6.34 16.87 -1.51
N SER A 189 -7.18 16.84 -0.48
CA SER A 189 -8.57 17.29 -0.60
C SER A 189 -8.65 18.75 -1.04
N ARG A 190 -7.85 19.63 -0.43
CA ARG A 190 -7.85 21.07 -0.72
C ARG A 190 -7.40 21.36 -2.15
N ILE A 191 -6.32 20.72 -2.63
CA ILE A 191 -5.78 20.98 -3.96
C ILE A 191 -6.64 20.41 -5.09
N ARG A 192 -7.41 19.34 -4.82
CA ARG A 192 -8.29 18.68 -5.80
C ARG A 192 -9.70 19.24 -5.82
N GLY A 193 -10.20 19.77 -4.70
CA GLY A 193 -11.60 20.18 -4.54
C GLY A 193 -11.90 21.67 -4.69
N SER A 194 -10.90 22.54 -4.83
CA SER A 194 -11.14 24.00 -4.85
C SER A 194 -10.25 24.77 -5.81
N SER A 195 -10.80 25.83 -6.40
CA SER A 195 -10.01 26.88 -7.03
C SER A 195 -9.32 27.69 -5.94
N LEU A 196 -8.12 27.28 -5.57
CA LEU A 196 -7.29 28.00 -4.60
C LEU A 196 -6.68 29.24 -5.25
N ALA A 197 -6.62 30.33 -4.50
CA ALA A 197 -5.75 31.46 -4.83
C ALA A 197 -4.30 30.98 -5.00
N ALA A 198 -3.52 31.68 -5.82
CA ALA A 198 -2.16 31.25 -6.18
C ALA A 198 -1.27 31.00 -4.95
N ASP A 199 -1.30 31.89 -3.97
CA ASP A 199 -0.51 31.78 -2.73
C ASP A 199 -0.94 30.56 -1.89
N ASP A 200 -2.25 30.36 -1.73
CA ASP A 200 -2.80 29.20 -1.01
C ASP A 200 -2.45 27.87 -1.68
N ARG A 201 -2.43 27.86 -3.02
CA ARG A 201 -1.99 26.70 -3.79
C ARG A 201 -0.52 26.41 -3.54
N ALA A 202 0.34 27.42 -3.61
CA ALA A 202 1.78 27.26 -3.36
C ALA A 202 2.07 26.74 -1.95
N VAL A 203 1.38 27.26 -0.92
CA VAL A 203 1.49 26.77 0.46
C VAL A 203 1.04 25.32 0.58
N THR A 204 -0.07 24.95 -0.06
CA THR A 204 -0.60 23.58 -0.04
C THR A 204 0.34 22.60 -0.75
N GLU A 205 0.91 22.99 -1.89
CA GLU A 205 1.90 22.19 -2.61
C GLU A 205 3.18 21.99 -1.78
N ARG A 206 3.63 23.03 -1.09
CA ARG A 206 4.78 22.92 -0.18
C ARG A 206 4.50 21.98 0.99
N LEU A 207 3.31 22.04 1.59
CA LEU A 207 2.87 21.09 2.61
C LEU A 207 2.90 19.65 2.09
N LEU A 208 2.40 19.42 0.87
CA LEU A 208 2.41 18.10 0.25
C LEU A 208 3.83 17.58 0.02
N GLN A 209 4.76 18.42 -0.45
CA GLN A 209 6.19 18.03 -0.60
C GLN A 209 6.81 17.62 0.73
N LEU A 210 6.56 18.38 1.80
CA LEU A 210 7.08 18.10 3.13
C LEU A 210 6.51 16.80 3.71
N THR A 211 5.20 16.58 3.56
CA THR A 211 4.57 15.34 4.03
C THR A 211 5.04 14.13 3.22
N VAL A 212 5.20 14.24 1.91
CA VAL A 212 5.75 13.16 1.08
C VAL A 212 7.14 12.76 1.56
N SER A 213 8.02 13.75 1.78
CA SER A 213 9.38 13.52 2.26
C SER A 213 9.41 12.92 3.67
N GLY A 214 8.57 13.44 4.57
CA GLY A 214 8.50 12.98 5.95
C GLY A 214 7.93 11.57 6.10
N ILE A 215 6.87 11.24 5.35
CA ILE A 215 6.32 9.87 5.32
C ILE A 215 7.34 8.90 4.75
N ALA A 216 8.04 9.26 3.67
CA ALA A 216 9.08 8.44 3.08
C ALA A 216 10.22 8.15 4.09
N ALA A 217 10.69 9.18 4.78
CA ALA A 217 11.72 9.05 5.82
C ALA A 217 11.25 8.21 7.00
N GLY A 218 9.97 8.31 7.37
CA GLY A 218 9.37 7.53 8.46
C GLY A 218 9.18 6.06 8.11
N LEU A 219 8.80 5.72 6.88
CA LEU A 219 8.59 4.33 6.48
C LEU A 219 9.91 3.59 6.22
N GLN A 220 10.92 4.27 5.66
CA GLN A 220 12.25 3.74 5.29
C GLN A 220 12.26 2.59 4.25
N HIS A 221 11.25 1.73 4.25
CA HIS A 221 11.01 0.65 3.31
C HIS A 221 9.73 0.93 2.51
N THR A 222 9.80 0.83 1.19
CA THR A 222 8.62 1.02 0.32
C THR A 222 8.38 -0.12 -0.67
N GLY A 223 8.97 -1.30 -0.45
CA GLY A 223 8.79 -2.47 -1.31
C GLY A 223 9.96 -3.42 -1.26
#